data_AF-A0A2V1GUE6-F1
#
_entry.id   AF-A0A2V1GUE6-F1
#
_cell.length_a   1.000
_cell.length_b   1.000
_cell.length_c   1.000
_cell.angle_alpha   90.00
_cell.angle_beta   90.00
_cell.angle_gamma   90.00
#
_symmetry.space_group_name_H-M   'P 1'
#
loop_
_entity.id
_entity.type
_entity.pdbx_description
1 polymer ?
#
loop_
_entity_poly.entity_id
_entity_poly.type
_entity_poly.pdbx_seq_one_letter_code
_entity_poly.pdbx_strand_id
1 'polypeptide(L)'
;MFESWQLDTELADVCIGSGNWMRDETAQLDYTDLINIAELFSFIGQPEQSNLPPLHQVPAMVRFGIAAPSLETSMIILEQAKEDIAEVEQLLRG
;
A
#
# COMPACT_ATOMS: atom_id res chain seq x y z
N MET A 1 -20.67 -1.32 8.63
CA MET A 1 -19.91 -0.95 9.85
C MET A 1 -19.21 0.40 9.70
N PHE A 2 -18.76 0.82 8.50
CA PHE A 2 -18.06 2.10 8.28
C PHE A 2 -18.96 3.33 8.03
N GLU A 3 -20.23 3.15 7.64
CA GLU A 3 -21.16 4.25 7.30
C GLU A 3 -21.42 5.22 8.47
N SER A 4 -21.30 4.76 9.72
CA SER A 4 -21.52 5.59 10.91
C SER A 4 -20.40 6.60 11.17
N TRP A 5 -19.24 6.46 10.53
CA TRP A 5 -18.06 7.30 10.80
C TRP A 5 -17.93 8.50 9.85
N GLN A 6 -18.81 8.62 8.84
CA GLN A 6 -18.77 9.68 7.81
C GLN A 6 -17.37 9.85 7.18
N LEU A 7 -16.66 8.74 6.99
CA LEU A 7 -15.38 8.74 6.28
C LEU A 7 -15.61 9.13 4.83
N ASP A 8 -14.63 9.82 4.25
CA ASP A 8 -14.60 10.07 2.82
C ASP A 8 -14.69 8.74 2.06
N THR A 9 -15.43 8.73 0.96
CA THR A 9 -15.73 7.52 0.19
C THR A 9 -14.45 6.78 -0.19
N GLU A 10 -13.40 7.51 -0.54
CA GLU A 10 -12.10 6.96 -0.92
C GLU A 10 -11.43 6.19 0.23
N LEU A 11 -11.63 6.60 1.48
CA LEU A 11 -11.12 5.88 2.66
C LEU A 11 -11.97 4.65 2.99
N ALA A 12 -13.30 4.75 2.81
CA ALA A 12 -14.18 3.61 2.96
C ALA A 12 -13.86 2.52 1.91
N ASP A 13 -13.57 2.92 0.68
CA ASP A 13 -13.17 2.04 -0.42
C ASP A 13 -11.86 1.31 -0.10
N VAL A 14 -10.87 2.00 0.49
CA VAL A 14 -9.64 1.38 0.99
C VAL A 14 -9.95 0.29 2.01
N CYS A 15 -10.78 0.56 3.02
CA CYS A 15 -11.12 -0.44 4.03
C CYS A 15 -11.82 -1.69 3.48
N ILE A 16 -12.54 -1.54 2.35
CA ILE A 16 -13.25 -2.65 1.70
C ILE A 16 -12.34 -3.40 0.73
N GLY A 17 -11.49 -2.68 0.00
CA GLY A 17 -10.69 -3.22 -1.10
C GLY A 17 -9.24 -3.58 -0.74
N SER A 18 -8.74 -3.18 0.42
CA SER A 18 -7.40 -3.57 0.89
C SER A 18 -7.26 -5.08 1.00
N GLY A 19 -6.14 -5.63 0.55
CA GLY A 19 -5.89 -7.07 0.51
C GLY A 19 -6.48 -7.77 -0.72
N ASN A 20 -7.26 -7.08 -1.57
CA ASN A 20 -7.62 -7.58 -2.89
C ASN A 20 -6.51 -7.27 -3.90
N TRP A 21 -5.44 -8.07 -3.87
CA TRP A 21 -4.23 -7.85 -4.68
C TRP A 21 -4.46 -7.86 -6.19
N MET A 22 -5.50 -8.55 -6.67
CA MET A 22 -5.80 -8.74 -8.10
C MET A 22 -6.89 -7.79 -8.60
N ARG A 23 -7.18 -6.73 -7.85
CA ARG A 23 -8.13 -5.70 -8.23
C ARG A 23 -7.72 -5.02 -9.54
N ASP A 24 -8.66 -4.98 -10.50
CA ASP A 24 -8.49 -4.35 -11.82
C ASP A 24 -9.78 -3.69 -12.31
N GLU A 25 -10.69 -3.39 -11.39
CA GLU A 25 -12.06 -2.95 -11.70
C GLU A 25 -12.16 -1.44 -11.97
N THR A 26 -11.11 -0.67 -11.66
CA THR A 26 -11.11 0.78 -11.76
C THR A 26 -10.37 1.25 -13.03
N ALA A 27 -10.98 2.20 -13.75
CA ALA A 27 -10.35 2.81 -14.91
C ALA A 27 -9.15 3.68 -14.51
N GLN A 28 -9.20 4.31 -13.33
CA GLN A 28 -8.16 5.19 -12.79
C GLN A 28 -7.59 4.62 -11.49
N LEU A 29 -6.31 4.88 -11.23
CA LEU A 29 -5.66 4.49 -9.97
C LEU A 29 -6.23 5.29 -8.82
N ASP A 30 -6.46 4.63 -7.69
CA ASP A 30 -6.99 5.25 -6.47
C ASP A 30 -6.18 4.87 -5.22
N TYR A 31 -6.63 5.34 -4.05
CA TYR A 31 -5.96 5.06 -2.79
C TYR A 31 -5.96 3.57 -2.41
N THR A 32 -6.94 2.79 -2.87
CA THR A 32 -6.95 1.34 -2.61
C THR A 32 -5.79 0.68 -3.35
N ASP A 33 -5.54 1.08 -4.60
CA ASP A 33 -4.39 0.59 -5.37
C ASP A 33 -3.06 0.95 -4.72
N LEU A 34 -2.94 2.18 -4.19
CA LEU A 34 -1.73 2.63 -3.49
C LEU A 34 -1.49 1.84 -2.19
N ILE A 35 -2.52 1.66 -1.37
CA ILE A 35 -2.41 0.95 -0.09
C ILE A 35 -2.07 -0.52 -0.32
N ASN A 36 -2.66 -1.18 -1.32
CA ASN A 36 -2.31 -2.56 -1.67
C ASN A 36 -0.83 -2.71 -2.04
N ILE A 37 -0.27 -1.74 -2.78
CA ILE A 37 1.16 -1.74 -3.12
C ILE A 37 2.01 -1.54 -1.86
N ALA A 38 1.68 -0.53 -1.04
CA ALA A 38 2.42 -0.24 0.18
C ALA A 38 2.42 -1.42 1.15
N GLU A 39 1.29 -2.12 1.28
CA GLU A 39 1.15 -3.30 2.11
C GLU A 39 2.00 -4.46 1.58
N LEU A 40 2.02 -4.72 0.27
CA LEU A 40 2.91 -5.70 -0.34
C LEU A 40 4.40 -5.39 -0.08
N PHE A 41 4.80 -4.12 -0.16
CA PHE A 41 6.15 -3.70 0.19
C PHE A 41 6.48 -3.93 1.67
N SER A 42 5.51 -3.74 2.56
CA SER A 42 5.69 -3.95 4.00
C SER A 42 6.05 -5.41 4.33
N PHE A 43 5.54 -6.37 3.56
CA PHE A 43 5.81 -7.79 3.74
C PHE A 43 7.15 -8.27 3.15
N ILE A 44 7.88 -7.43 2.41
CA ILE A 44 9.17 -7.83 1.85
C ILE A 44 10.14 -8.21 2.97
N GLY A 45 10.74 -9.40 2.88
CA GLY A 45 11.66 -9.94 3.88
C GLY A 45 10.98 -10.58 5.10
N GLN A 46 9.64 -10.60 5.15
CA GLN A 46 8.87 -11.27 6.18
C GLN A 46 8.46 -12.70 5.75
N PRO A 47 8.28 -13.66 6.68
CA PRO A 47 7.79 -15.00 6.37
C PRO A 47 6.49 -15.03 5.55
N GLU A 48 5.61 -14.08 5.82
CA GLU A 48 4.29 -13.90 5.22
C GLU A 48 4.36 -13.60 3.71
N GLN A 49 5.50 -13.08 3.22
CA GLN A 49 5.72 -12.79 1.80
C GLN A 49 5.47 -14.00 0.90
N SER A 50 5.76 -15.20 1.40
CA SER A 50 5.60 -16.46 0.65
C SER A 50 4.15 -16.76 0.24
N ASN A 51 3.17 -16.15 0.90
CA ASN A 51 1.75 -16.34 0.62
C ASN A 51 1.15 -15.23 -0.27
N LEU A 52 1.96 -14.25 -0.67
CA LEU A 52 1.53 -13.08 -1.43
C LEU A 52 1.81 -13.23 -2.93
N PRO A 53 1.01 -12.61 -3.81
CA PRO A 53 1.28 -12.64 -5.22
C PRO A 53 2.60 -11.93 -5.54
N PRO A 54 3.35 -12.38 -6.56
CA PRO A 54 4.53 -11.67 -7.02
C PRO A 54 4.16 -10.24 -7.47
N LEU A 55 4.96 -9.24 -7.07
CA LEU A 55 4.71 -7.81 -7.37
C LEU A 55 4.40 -7.53 -8.85
N HIS A 56 5.06 -8.23 -9.78
CA HIS A 56 4.86 -8.04 -11.22
C HIS A 56 3.52 -8.58 -11.75
N GLN A 57 2.78 -9.37 -10.96
CA GLN A 57 1.47 -9.91 -11.31
C GLN A 57 0.33 -9.05 -10.78
N VAL A 58 0.63 -8.11 -9.90
CA VAL A 58 -0.35 -7.21 -9.27
C VAL A 58 -0.73 -6.12 -10.28
N PRO A 59 -2.02 -6.02 -10.69
CA PRO A 59 -2.44 -5.06 -11.72
C PRO A 59 -2.10 -3.62 -11.35
N ALA A 60 -2.27 -3.26 -10.07
CA ALA A 60 -1.91 -1.94 -9.57
C ALA A 60 -0.42 -1.60 -9.83
N MET A 61 0.52 -2.52 -9.58
CA MET A 61 1.95 -2.30 -9.83
C MET A 61 2.24 -1.99 -11.31
N VAL A 62 1.60 -2.71 -12.22
CA VAL A 62 1.74 -2.49 -13.67
C VAL A 62 1.15 -1.14 -14.07
N ARG A 63 -0.05 -0.82 -13.57
CA ARG A 63 -0.79 0.41 -13.88
C ARG A 63 -0.08 1.66 -13.35
N PHE A 64 0.54 1.58 -12.16
CA PHE A 64 1.33 2.67 -11.60
C PHE A 64 2.61 2.95 -12.38
N GLY A 65 3.05 2.04 -13.25
CA GLY A 65 4.31 2.19 -13.99
C GLY A 65 5.54 2.24 -13.08
N ILE A 66 5.39 1.81 -11.82
CA ILE A 66 6.49 1.67 -10.88
C ILE A 66 7.26 0.44 -11.35
N ALA A 67 8.38 0.66 -12.04
CA ALA A 67 9.35 -0.40 -12.25
C ALA A 67 9.64 -1.01 -10.86
N ALA A 68 9.47 -2.33 -10.72
CA ALA A 68 9.70 -3.01 -9.46
C ALA A 68 11.06 -2.56 -8.91
N PRO A 69 11.10 -1.84 -7.77
CA PRO A 69 12.37 -1.35 -7.25
C PRO A 69 13.23 -2.57 -6.95
N SER A 70 14.55 -2.44 -7.12
CA SER A 70 15.45 -3.48 -6.62
C SER A 70 15.17 -3.67 -5.12
N LEU A 71 15.49 -4.85 -4.59
CA LEU A 71 15.35 -5.11 -3.15
C LEU A 71 16.05 -4.02 -2.33
N GLU A 72 17.22 -3.56 -2.78
CA GLU A 72 17.98 -2.48 -2.17
C GLU A 72 17.23 -1.14 -2.19
N THR A 73 16.67 -0.74 -3.33
CA THR A 73 15.88 0.50 -3.43
C THR A 73 14.61 0.43 -2.60
N SER A 74 13.95 -0.75 -2.56
CA SER A 74 12.77 -0.98 -1.72
C SER A 74 13.09 -0.80 -0.24
N MET A 75 14.24 -1.30 0.22
CA MET A 75 14.70 -1.13 1.60
C MET A 75 14.98 0.34 1.96
N ILE A 76 15.58 1.10 1.05
CA ILE A 76 15.82 2.54 1.25
C ILE A 76 14.50 3.31 1.38
N ILE A 77 13.53 3.03 0.50
CA ILE A 77 12.21 3.66 0.54
C ILE A 77 11.49 3.31 1.85
N LEU A 78 11.55 2.05 2.29
CA LEU A 78 10.94 1.61 3.54
C LEU A 78 11.57 2.30 4.76
N GLU A 79 12.88 2.50 4.77
CA GLU A 79 13.55 3.19 5.87
C GLU A 79 13.17 4.67 5.92
N GLN A 80 13.14 5.36 4.78
CA GLN A 80 12.69 6.76 4.70
C GLN A 80 11.24 6.90 5.17
N ALA A 81 10.35 6.02 4.72
CA ALA A 81 8.94 6.07 5.12
C ALA A 81 8.76 5.88 6.64
N LYS A 82 9.59 5.06 7.29
CA LYS A 82 9.57 4.92 8.77
C LYS A 82 10.00 6.20 9.47
N GLU A 83 11.03 6.88 8.95
CA GLU A 83 11.50 8.16 9.50
C GLU A 83 10.40 9.23 9.38
N ASP A 84 9.77 9.34 8.21
CA ASP A 84 8.70 10.31 7.95
C ASP A 84 7.49 10.08 8.90
N ILE A 85 7.08 8.80 9.09
CA ILE A 85 6.01 8.44 10.03
C ILE A 85 6.40 8.81 11.47
N ALA A 86 7.64 8.51 11.89
CA ALA A 86 8.11 8.82 13.23
C ALA A 86 8.12 10.34 13.51
N GLU A 87 8.44 11.16 12.51
CA GLU A 87 8.36 12.62 12.61
C GLU A 87 6.92 13.09 12.80
N VAL A 88 5.99 12.60 11.98
CA VAL A 88 4.56 12.92 12.11
C VAL A 88 4.01 12.47 13.46
N GLU A 89 4.37 11.29 13.94
CA GLU A 89 3.98 10.80 15.27
C GLU A 89 4.50 11.71 16.40
N GLN A 90 5.72 12.26 16.29
CA GLN A 90 6.23 13.20 17.26
C GLN A 90 5.42 14.49 17.29
N LEU A 91 5.04 15.02 16.13
CA LEU A 91 4.20 16.22 16.03
C LEU A 91 2.82 16.02 16.68
N LEU A 92 2.23 14.83 16.55
CA LEU A 92 0.92 14.50 17.13
C LEU A 92 0.96 14.27 18.65
N ARG A 93 2.13 14.00 19.22
CA ARG A 93 2.32 13.79 20.66
C ARG A 93 2.66 15.08 21.43
N GLY A 94 2.92 16.19 20.73
CA GLY A 94 3.12 17.54 21.30
C GLY A 94 1.84 18.36 21.31
#